data_AF-A0A6G1JG66-F1
#
_entry.id   AF-A0A6G1JG66-F1
#
_cell.length_a   1.000
_cell.length_b   1.000
_cell.length_c   1.000
_cell.angle_alpha   90.00
_cell.angle_beta   90.00
_cell.angle_gamma   90.00
#
_symmetry.space_group_name_H-M   'P 1'
#
loop_
_entity.id
_entity.type
_entity.pdbx_description
1 polymer ?
#
loop_
_entity_poly.entity_id
_entity_poly.type
_entity_poly.pdbx_seq_one_letter_code
_entity_poly.pdbx_strand_id
1 'polypeptide(L)'
;MTPIADENGKSEKISVVLVSKLERTASRYNAASTKVRASWGSSSIRKSFGRKNTSGDVTETCPRIESVLLAFLFLFLFLVLSVVALRFPTTRIKWAVIGVSALFVAILGGVFVYDSLLAKDRRMREYSRNLVNTILTVMLTMTVMTAMYSQVWHKGLNDTVIHLETDTVSAPRFPAIAFFQRWQNSQAYIMAAELKCYSGPKDDGAAQCSTFSIPEAIDAQSCDCGDSWPSTERLERGGNTVEWLGRNATYYAMTPSLSTVSKGAGHFLTLQVFFNYNKTESFANESLTTAPGIWMAIYDPVLGIEDAIAGGTLYTAQIDANSHTVVNIGLKYYQYVSKRSNYNYDVTISVRQNLDLVCDVDVEGWYLCHLTLEVQIPSFLRTIVREENRYHWSSVVADAGAYFALVQFLSWIFSGSAWN
;
A
#
# COMPACT_ATOMS: atom_id res chain seq x y z
N MET A 1 18.99 -47.78 -10.92
CA MET A 1 18.14 -47.39 -9.78
C MET A 1 16.88 -46.76 -10.35
N THR A 2 15.75 -47.35 -10.00
CA THR A 2 14.39 -47.10 -10.47
C THR A 2 13.84 -45.72 -10.06
N PRO A 3 12.98 -45.08 -10.86
CA PRO A 3 12.27 -43.87 -10.47
C PRO A 3 10.99 -44.26 -9.70
N ILE A 4 10.78 -43.62 -8.55
CA ILE A 4 9.49 -43.65 -7.84
C ILE A 4 8.71 -42.43 -8.32
N ALA A 5 7.64 -42.72 -9.05
CA ALA A 5 6.54 -41.80 -9.29
C ALA A 5 5.70 -41.71 -8.01
N ASP A 6 5.25 -40.51 -7.66
CA ASP A 6 4.10 -40.35 -6.79
C ASP A 6 3.16 -39.30 -7.37
N GLU A 7 1.93 -39.76 -7.60
CA GLU A 7 0.75 -39.01 -7.95
C GLU A 7 0.32 -38.12 -6.79
N ASN A 8 -0.10 -36.88 -7.08
CA ASN A 8 -1.40 -36.37 -6.62
C ASN A 8 -1.66 -34.98 -7.21
N GLY A 9 -2.25 -34.97 -8.40
CA GLY A 9 -2.94 -33.82 -8.95
C GLY A 9 -4.29 -33.64 -8.24
N LYS A 10 -4.42 -32.58 -7.44
CA LYS A 10 -5.71 -32.05 -6.97
C LYS A 10 -5.56 -30.66 -6.34
N SER A 11 -5.22 -29.66 -7.14
CA SER A 11 -5.33 -28.27 -6.67
C SER A 11 -5.57 -27.30 -7.83
N GLU A 12 -6.60 -27.52 -8.63
CA GLU A 12 -7.04 -26.50 -9.59
C GLU A 12 -8.47 -26.77 -10.05
N LYS A 13 -9.44 -26.58 -9.13
CA LYS A 13 -10.87 -26.49 -9.50
C LYS A 13 -11.77 -25.82 -8.44
N ILE A 14 -11.20 -25.36 -7.33
CA ILE A 14 -11.98 -24.76 -6.23
C ILE A 14 -12.13 -23.24 -6.41
N SER A 15 -11.17 -22.57 -7.06
CA SER A 15 -11.15 -21.11 -7.22
C SER A 15 -12.18 -20.59 -8.22
N VAL A 16 -12.42 -21.30 -9.33
CA VAL A 16 -13.39 -20.87 -10.37
C VAL A 16 -14.84 -21.12 -9.95
N VAL A 17 -15.08 -22.10 -9.07
CA VAL A 17 -16.42 -22.40 -8.55
C VAL A 17 -16.86 -21.39 -7.48
N LEU A 18 -15.93 -20.81 -6.69
CA LEU A 18 -16.29 -19.78 -5.71
C LEU A 18 -16.60 -18.42 -6.35
N VAL A 19 -15.83 -18.01 -7.37
CA VAL A 19 -16.06 -16.73 -8.07
C VAL A 19 -17.37 -16.74 -8.86
N SER A 20 -17.67 -17.83 -9.57
CA SER A 20 -18.95 -17.95 -10.31
C SER A 20 -20.18 -18.08 -9.39
N LYS A 21 -20.01 -18.57 -8.15
CA LYS A 21 -21.10 -18.59 -7.16
C LYS A 21 -21.31 -17.22 -6.52
N LEU A 22 -20.24 -16.45 -6.28
CA LEU A 22 -20.32 -15.06 -5.78
C LEU A 22 -20.93 -14.11 -6.83
N GLU A 23 -20.58 -14.24 -8.11
CA GLU A 23 -21.19 -13.45 -9.20
C GLU A 23 -22.67 -13.78 -9.42
N ARG A 24 -23.08 -15.05 -9.30
CA ARG A 24 -24.51 -15.43 -9.34
C ARG A 24 -25.29 -14.92 -8.12
N THR A 25 -24.64 -14.70 -6.98
CA THR A 25 -25.29 -14.17 -5.78
C THR A 25 -25.41 -12.64 -5.83
N ALA A 26 -24.40 -11.95 -6.36
CA ALA A 26 -24.43 -10.50 -6.62
C ALA A 26 -25.42 -10.12 -7.74
N SER A 27 -25.51 -10.92 -8.81
CA SER A 27 -26.50 -10.73 -9.89
C SER A 27 -27.94 -10.95 -9.39
N ARG A 28 -28.18 -11.91 -8.49
CA ARG A 28 -29.50 -12.11 -7.86
C ARG A 28 -29.88 -10.97 -6.90
N TYR A 29 -28.92 -10.33 -6.24
CA TYR A 29 -29.17 -9.15 -5.41
C TYR A 29 -29.50 -7.90 -6.23
N ASN A 30 -28.84 -7.69 -7.38
CA ASN A 30 -29.16 -6.58 -8.27
C ASN A 30 -30.51 -6.75 -8.99
N ALA A 31 -30.90 -7.98 -9.33
CA ALA A 31 -32.24 -8.28 -9.86
C ALA A 31 -33.36 -8.13 -8.81
N ALA A 32 -33.08 -8.41 -7.53
CA ALA A 32 -34.02 -8.15 -6.44
C ALA A 32 -34.17 -6.65 -6.16
N SER A 33 -33.08 -5.88 -6.24
CA SER A 33 -33.06 -4.41 -6.13
C SER A 33 -33.88 -3.72 -7.22
N THR A 34 -33.82 -4.19 -8.47
CA THR A 34 -34.66 -3.63 -9.56
C THR A 34 -36.13 -4.01 -9.43
N LYS A 35 -36.46 -5.18 -8.86
CA LYS A 35 -37.86 -5.57 -8.58
C LYS A 35 -38.47 -4.79 -7.40
N VAL A 36 -37.66 -4.39 -6.42
CA VAL A 36 -38.10 -3.51 -5.32
C VAL A 36 -38.26 -2.06 -5.80
N ARG A 37 -37.46 -1.62 -6.78
CA ARG A 37 -37.61 -0.29 -7.41
C ARG A 37 -38.87 -0.15 -8.27
N ALA A 38 -39.42 -1.25 -8.78
CA ALA A 38 -40.68 -1.26 -9.53
C ALA A 38 -41.94 -1.24 -8.62
N SER A 39 -41.81 -1.47 -7.32
CA SER A 39 -42.93 -1.47 -6.36
C SER A 39 -43.13 -0.13 -5.63
N TRP A 40 -42.27 0.87 -5.86
CA TRP A 40 -42.33 2.18 -5.18
C TRP A 40 -42.79 3.32 -6.10
N GLY A 41 -43.18 3.02 -7.34
CA GLY A 41 -43.93 3.96 -8.19
C GLY A 41 -45.42 3.68 -8.07
N SER A 42 -46.18 4.65 -7.54
CA SER A 42 -47.65 4.67 -7.46
C SER A 42 -48.29 4.01 -6.22
N SER A 43 -48.00 4.53 -5.02
CA SER A 43 -49.06 4.66 -4.02
C SER A 43 -49.51 6.12 -3.97
N SER A 44 -50.62 6.34 -4.67
CA SER A 44 -51.43 7.54 -4.63
C SER A 44 -51.59 8.05 -3.20
N ILE A 45 -51.14 9.28 -2.95
CA ILE A 45 -51.64 10.13 -1.87
C ILE A 45 -53.13 10.36 -2.16
N ARG A 46 -53.96 9.37 -1.79
CA ARG A 46 -55.41 9.47 -1.87
C ARG A 46 -55.87 10.17 -0.61
N LYS A 47 -56.29 11.43 -0.80
CA LYS A 47 -57.05 12.24 0.14
C LYS A 47 -58.09 11.37 0.87
N SER A 48 -57.87 11.12 2.15
CA SER A 48 -58.93 10.86 3.12
C SER A 48 -59.05 12.09 4.02
N PHE A 49 -59.48 13.21 3.42
CA PHE A 49 -60.06 14.32 4.17
C PHE A 49 -61.52 13.95 4.48
N GLY A 50 -61.68 13.00 5.40
CA GLY A 50 -62.95 12.71 6.04
C GLY A 50 -63.24 13.82 7.04
N ARG A 51 -64.07 14.77 6.62
CA ARG A 51 -64.62 15.84 7.45
C ARG A 51 -65.51 15.20 8.54
N LYS A 52 -64.96 14.97 9.73
CA LYS A 52 -65.73 14.89 10.97
C LYS A 52 -65.53 16.20 11.74
N ASN A 53 -66.44 17.13 11.50
CA ASN A 53 -66.71 18.22 12.43
C ASN A 53 -67.43 17.61 13.63
N THR A 54 -66.69 17.37 14.71
CA THR A 54 -67.24 17.31 16.07
C THR A 54 -66.16 17.85 17.00
N SER A 55 -66.41 19.06 17.51
CA SER A 55 -65.98 19.58 18.81
C SER A 55 -64.75 18.93 19.48
N GLY A 56 -63.64 19.66 19.41
CA GLY A 56 -62.56 19.75 20.40
C GLY A 56 -62.38 18.60 21.39
N ASP A 57 -61.64 17.57 20.98
CA ASP A 57 -60.71 16.87 21.84
C ASP A 57 -59.52 16.47 20.98
N VAL A 58 -58.38 17.13 21.16
CA VAL A 58 -57.13 16.72 20.52
C VAL A 58 -56.73 15.42 21.19
N THR A 59 -57.02 14.27 20.56
CA THR A 59 -56.58 12.96 21.05
C THR A 59 -55.05 12.96 21.12
N GLU A 60 -54.52 13.13 22.34
CA GLU A 60 -53.09 13.10 22.59
C GLU A 60 -52.56 11.70 22.28
N THR A 61 -51.67 11.59 21.29
CA THR A 61 -51.01 10.33 20.97
C THR A 61 -49.88 10.03 21.97
N CYS A 62 -49.65 8.75 22.24
CA CYS A 62 -48.46 8.28 22.94
C CYS A 62 -47.55 7.54 21.95
N PRO A 63 -46.28 7.95 21.77
CA PRO A 63 -45.59 9.13 22.34
C PRO A 63 -46.03 10.47 21.71
N ARG A 64 -45.63 11.58 22.32
CA ARG A 64 -45.96 12.94 21.82
C ARG A 64 -45.22 13.25 20.52
N ILE A 65 -45.80 14.12 19.68
CA ILE A 65 -45.16 14.63 18.45
C ILE A 65 -43.84 15.36 18.79
N GLU A 66 -43.79 16.09 19.89
CA GLU A 66 -42.60 16.79 20.39
C GLU A 66 -41.42 15.81 20.62
N SER A 67 -41.71 14.64 21.18
CA SER A 67 -40.72 13.58 21.43
C SER A 67 -40.14 13.03 20.13
N VAL A 68 -40.96 12.96 19.08
CA VAL A 68 -40.51 12.55 17.73
C VAL A 68 -39.67 13.64 17.06
N LEU A 69 -40.05 14.92 17.18
CA LEU A 69 -39.25 16.05 16.68
C LEU A 69 -37.87 16.09 17.37
N LEU A 70 -37.83 15.84 18.70
CA LEU A 70 -36.58 15.74 19.45
C LEU A 70 -35.71 14.57 18.95
N ALA A 71 -36.32 13.42 18.67
CA ALA A 71 -35.60 12.27 18.10
C ALA A 71 -34.99 12.59 16.73
N PHE A 72 -35.71 13.29 15.85
CA PHE A 72 -35.16 13.74 14.56
C PHE A 72 -34.03 14.75 14.72
N LEU A 73 -34.16 15.71 15.65
CA LEU A 73 -33.10 16.67 15.96
C LEU A 73 -31.82 15.95 16.39
N PHE A 74 -31.92 15.02 17.34
CA PHE A 74 -30.77 14.26 17.82
C PHE A 74 -30.19 13.37 16.73
N LEU A 75 -31.02 12.75 15.88
CA LEU A 75 -30.54 11.97 14.74
C LEU A 75 -29.72 12.85 13.79
N PHE A 76 -30.21 14.05 13.48
CA PHE A 76 -29.49 15.00 12.63
C PHE A 76 -28.13 15.38 13.24
N LEU A 77 -28.09 15.74 14.52
CA LEU A 77 -26.85 16.05 15.23
C LEU A 77 -25.88 14.86 15.26
N PHE A 78 -26.40 13.65 15.47
CA PHE A 78 -25.62 12.42 15.45
C PHE A 78 -25.02 12.14 14.07
N LEU A 79 -25.77 12.37 12.99
CA LEU A 79 -25.27 12.20 11.62
C LEU A 79 -24.15 13.20 11.31
N VAL A 80 -24.29 14.47 11.71
CA VAL A 80 -23.23 15.49 11.57
C VAL A 80 -21.98 15.04 12.32
N LEU A 81 -22.12 14.61 13.57
CA LEU A 81 -21.01 14.10 14.37
C LEU A 81 -20.35 12.86 13.76
N SER A 82 -21.15 11.97 13.17
CA SER A 82 -20.67 10.76 12.49
C SER A 82 -19.82 11.11 11.26
N VAL A 83 -20.24 12.09 10.45
CA VAL A 83 -19.46 12.54 9.29
C VAL A 83 -18.10 13.11 9.74
N VAL A 84 -18.09 13.92 10.81
CA VAL A 84 -16.84 14.45 11.39
C VAL A 84 -15.95 13.32 11.89
N ALA A 85 -16.53 12.32 12.55
CA ALA A 85 -15.81 11.17 13.10
C ALA A 85 -15.18 10.28 12.02
N LEU A 86 -15.89 10.07 10.91
CA LEU A 86 -15.36 9.33 9.75
C LEU A 86 -14.25 10.10 9.03
N ARG A 87 -14.34 11.44 8.99
CA ARG A 87 -13.30 12.27 8.35
C ARG A 87 -12.04 12.38 9.19
N PHE A 88 -12.17 12.40 10.51
CA PHE A 88 -11.08 12.60 11.46
C PHE A 88 -11.12 11.52 12.55
N PRO A 89 -10.65 10.28 12.27
CA PRO A 89 -10.77 9.14 13.18
C PRO A 89 -9.77 9.19 14.36
N THR A 90 -9.74 10.29 15.11
CA THR A 90 -8.85 10.44 16.28
C THR A 90 -9.44 9.79 17.54
N THR A 91 -8.59 9.40 18.48
CA THR A 91 -9.01 8.83 19.77
C THR A 91 -9.90 9.81 20.57
N ARG A 92 -9.65 11.12 20.46
CA ARG A 92 -10.50 12.14 21.12
C ARG A 92 -11.90 12.16 20.54
N ILE A 93 -12.02 12.09 19.21
CA ILE A 93 -13.31 12.09 18.52
C ILE A 93 -14.07 10.79 18.81
N LYS A 94 -13.39 9.65 18.94
CA LYS A 94 -14.01 8.40 19.42
C LYS A 94 -14.74 8.59 20.74
N TRP A 95 -14.07 9.14 21.75
CA TRP A 95 -14.69 9.35 23.07
C TRP A 95 -15.81 10.39 23.02
N ALA A 96 -15.68 11.44 22.22
CA ALA A 96 -16.74 12.43 22.01
C ALA A 96 -18.00 11.81 21.40
N VAL A 97 -17.86 10.98 20.35
CA VAL A 97 -18.98 10.26 19.72
C VAL A 97 -19.68 9.37 20.72
N ILE A 98 -18.93 8.60 21.53
CA ILE A 98 -19.51 7.72 22.54
C ILE A 98 -20.28 8.52 23.59
N GLY A 99 -19.67 9.58 24.14
CA GLY A 99 -20.28 10.40 25.20
C GLY A 99 -21.54 11.13 24.73
N VAL A 100 -21.49 11.78 23.57
CA VAL A 100 -22.65 12.52 23.01
C VAL A 100 -23.78 11.56 22.64
N SER A 101 -23.46 10.40 22.06
CA SER A 101 -24.49 9.42 21.68
C SER A 101 -25.14 8.79 22.91
N ALA A 102 -24.36 8.48 23.96
CA ALA A 102 -24.90 8.01 25.23
C ALA A 102 -25.83 9.05 25.87
N LEU A 103 -25.46 10.33 25.82
CA LEU A 103 -26.29 11.43 26.32
C LEU A 103 -27.61 11.54 25.54
N PHE A 104 -27.58 11.52 24.20
CA PHE A 104 -28.79 11.57 23.38
C PHE A 104 -29.72 10.37 23.63
N VAL A 105 -29.17 9.16 23.71
CA VAL A 105 -29.95 7.95 24.00
C VAL A 105 -30.55 8.01 25.41
N ALA A 106 -29.83 8.50 26.40
CA ALA A 106 -30.34 8.65 27.77
C ALA A 106 -31.49 9.67 27.84
N ILE A 107 -31.37 10.82 27.16
CA ILE A 107 -32.43 11.83 27.09
C ILE A 107 -33.67 11.27 26.38
N LEU A 108 -33.51 10.63 25.20
CA LEU A 108 -34.63 10.03 24.47
C LEU A 108 -35.31 8.91 25.24
N GLY A 109 -34.52 8.05 25.89
CA GLY A 109 -35.04 6.99 26.77
C GLY A 109 -35.83 7.56 27.94
N GLY A 110 -35.32 8.62 28.59
CA GLY A 110 -36.02 9.31 29.67
C GLY A 110 -37.35 9.93 29.23
N VAL A 111 -37.35 10.64 28.10
CA VAL A 111 -38.57 11.23 27.51
C VAL A 111 -39.58 10.13 27.13
N PHE A 112 -39.10 9.03 26.53
CA PHE A 112 -39.95 7.91 26.14
C PHE A 112 -40.59 7.20 27.35
N VAL A 113 -39.82 6.97 28.41
CA VAL A 113 -40.33 6.38 29.66
C VAL A 113 -41.32 7.33 30.32
N TYR A 114 -41.01 8.62 30.38
CA TYR A 114 -41.91 9.64 30.93
C TYR A 114 -43.24 9.69 30.18
N ASP A 115 -43.22 9.71 28.85
CA ASP A 115 -44.43 9.68 28.02
C ASP A 115 -45.24 8.38 28.23
N SER A 116 -44.56 7.24 28.38
CA SER A 116 -45.19 5.95 28.63
C SER A 116 -45.86 5.87 30.01
N LEU A 117 -45.21 6.41 31.05
CA LEU A 117 -45.77 6.47 32.40
C LEU A 117 -46.99 7.40 32.45
N LEU A 118 -46.89 8.58 31.84
CA LEU A 118 -48.03 9.50 31.74
C LEU A 118 -49.22 8.92 30.98
N ALA A 119 -48.96 8.15 29.91
CA ALA A 119 -50.02 7.49 29.15
C ALA A 119 -50.74 6.42 29.99
N LYS A 120 -49.99 5.70 30.84
CA LYS A 120 -50.54 4.70 31.77
C LYS A 120 -51.46 5.34 32.82
N ASP A 121 -51.06 6.47 33.38
CA ASP A 121 -51.82 7.16 34.42
C ASP A 121 -53.08 7.85 33.86
N ARG A 122 -53.01 8.37 32.62
CA ARG A 122 -54.11 9.17 32.05
C ARG A 122 -55.18 8.37 31.30
N ARG A 123 -55.00 7.08 31.01
CA ARG A 123 -55.93 6.16 30.28
C ARG A 123 -56.60 6.70 28.99
N MET A 124 -56.22 7.89 28.51
CA MET A 124 -56.87 8.65 27.44
C MET A 124 -55.99 8.82 26.19
N ARG A 125 -54.76 8.28 26.19
CA ARG A 125 -53.83 8.43 25.06
C ARG A 125 -53.84 7.23 24.13
N GLU A 126 -54.01 7.46 22.84
CA GLU A 126 -53.93 6.41 21.82
C GLU A 126 -52.47 6.06 21.52
N TYR A 127 -52.15 4.77 21.59
CA TYR A 127 -50.81 4.26 21.29
C TYR A 127 -50.54 4.27 19.78
N SER A 128 -49.54 5.03 19.33
CA SER A 128 -49.15 5.10 17.93
C SER A 128 -47.90 4.27 17.65
N ARG A 129 -48.10 3.10 17.03
CA ARG A 129 -47.02 2.18 16.62
C ARG A 129 -45.97 2.87 15.75
N ASN A 130 -46.39 3.76 14.85
CA ASN A 130 -45.49 4.48 13.94
C ASN A 130 -44.56 5.46 14.67
N LEU A 131 -45.09 6.17 15.69
CA LEU A 131 -44.29 7.12 16.47
C LEU A 131 -43.30 6.37 17.38
N VAL A 132 -43.73 5.27 18.00
CA VAL A 132 -42.84 4.39 18.78
C VAL A 132 -41.75 3.79 17.91
N ASN A 133 -42.11 3.27 16.73
CA ASN A 133 -41.14 2.73 15.78
C ASN A 133 -40.05 3.75 15.42
N THR A 134 -40.44 5.01 15.20
CA THR A 134 -39.51 6.09 14.86
C THR A 134 -38.52 6.35 15.99
N ILE A 135 -39.00 6.49 17.23
CA ILE A 135 -38.13 6.73 18.40
C ILE A 135 -37.21 5.52 18.65
N LEU A 136 -37.72 4.29 18.56
CA LEU A 136 -36.92 3.07 18.67
C LEU A 136 -35.84 2.98 17.59
N THR A 137 -36.19 3.29 16.34
CA THR A 137 -35.23 3.29 15.22
C THR A 137 -34.11 4.28 15.49
N VAL A 138 -34.41 5.50 15.96
CA VAL A 138 -33.40 6.50 16.28
C VAL A 138 -32.49 6.05 17.43
N MET A 139 -33.05 5.58 18.54
CA MET A 139 -32.26 5.13 19.70
C MET A 139 -31.35 3.97 19.32
N LEU A 140 -31.90 2.94 18.67
CA LEU A 140 -31.13 1.77 18.24
C LEU A 140 -30.07 2.14 17.19
N THR A 141 -30.37 3.07 16.27
CA THR A 141 -29.39 3.54 15.28
C THR A 141 -28.22 4.20 15.98
N MET A 142 -28.47 5.13 16.91
CA MET A 142 -27.40 5.78 17.67
C MET A 142 -26.57 4.76 18.45
N THR A 143 -27.20 3.82 19.15
CA THR A 143 -26.48 2.80 19.92
C THR A 143 -25.65 1.86 19.05
N VAL A 144 -26.26 1.26 18.01
CA VAL A 144 -25.60 0.29 17.13
C VAL A 144 -24.50 0.95 16.32
N MET A 145 -24.75 2.12 15.73
CA MET A 145 -23.73 2.82 14.94
C MET A 145 -22.58 3.31 15.81
N THR A 146 -22.84 3.76 17.04
CA THR A 146 -21.78 4.13 17.99
C THR A 146 -20.94 2.91 18.41
N ALA A 147 -21.59 1.77 18.65
CA ALA A 147 -20.90 0.52 18.96
C ALA A 147 -20.01 0.08 17.79
N MET A 148 -20.55 0.06 16.58
CA MET A 148 -19.82 -0.28 15.35
C MET A 148 -18.65 0.68 15.10
N TYR A 149 -18.86 1.99 15.27
CA TYR A 149 -17.80 2.97 15.16
C TYR A 149 -16.69 2.73 16.19
N SER A 150 -17.04 2.54 17.46
CA SER A 150 -16.04 2.39 18.53
C SER A 150 -15.25 1.08 18.49
N GLN A 151 -15.87 -0.02 18.05
CA GLN A 151 -15.29 -1.35 18.09
C GLN A 151 -14.65 -1.76 16.77
N VAL A 152 -15.24 -1.39 15.63
CA VAL A 152 -14.84 -1.87 14.30
C VAL A 152 -14.28 -0.74 13.46
N TRP A 153 -15.08 0.29 13.18
CA TRP A 153 -14.70 1.29 12.17
C TRP A 153 -13.56 2.20 12.62
N HIS A 154 -13.52 2.65 13.88
CA HIS A 154 -12.43 3.50 14.39
C HIS A 154 -11.07 2.80 14.30
N LYS A 155 -11.03 1.51 14.65
CA LYS A 155 -9.83 0.69 14.51
C LYS A 155 -9.51 0.47 13.03
N GLY A 156 -10.49 0.06 12.24
CA GLY A 156 -10.32 -0.19 10.80
C GLY A 156 -9.90 1.02 9.96
N LEU A 157 -10.30 2.23 10.35
CA LEU A 157 -9.89 3.48 9.69
C LEU A 157 -8.45 3.88 10.02
N ASN A 158 -7.87 3.35 11.09
CA ASN A 158 -6.51 3.66 11.56
C ASN A 158 -5.52 2.50 11.36
N ASP A 159 -6.00 1.26 11.27
CA ASP A 159 -5.18 0.09 11.00
C ASP A 159 -4.82 0.04 9.50
N THR A 160 -3.54 -0.15 9.22
CA THR A 160 -3.04 -0.43 7.87
C THR A 160 -3.06 -1.93 7.59
N VAL A 161 -3.42 -2.29 6.36
CA VAL A 161 -3.35 -3.65 5.82
C VAL A 161 -2.45 -3.66 4.60
N ILE A 162 -1.80 -4.80 4.38
CA ILE A 162 -0.93 -5.01 3.24
C ILE A 162 -1.67 -5.88 2.23
N HIS A 163 -1.84 -5.35 1.03
CA HIS A 163 -2.32 -6.07 -0.13
C HIS A 163 -1.14 -6.47 -1.01
N LEU A 164 -1.16 -7.71 -1.49
CA LEU A 164 -0.21 -8.22 -2.45
C LEU A 164 -0.92 -8.38 -3.79
N GLU A 165 -0.46 -7.63 -4.78
CA GLU A 165 -0.92 -7.70 -6.15
C GLU A 165 0.27 -8.04 -7.06
N THR A 166 -0.03 -8.52 -8.26
CA THR A 166 1.00 -8.80 -9.26
C THR A 166 0.57 -8.23 -10.60
N ASP A 167 1.47 -7.52 -11.27
CA ASP A 167 1.27 -7.02 -12.62
C ASP A 167 2.50 -7.27 -13.49
N THR A 168 2.39 -7.00 -14.79
CA THR A 168 3.52 -7.14 -15.73
C THR A 168 3.94 -5.77 -16.22
N VAL A 169 5.23 -5.45 -16.08
CA VAL A 169 5.81 -4.18 -16.54
C VAL A 169 6.40 -4.38 -17.93
N SER A 170 6.05 -3.54 -18.90
CA SER A 170 6.51 -3.71 -20.29
C SER A 170 8.00 -3.44 -20.49
N ALA A 171 8.54 -2.45 -19.75
CA ALA A 171 9.94 -2.02 -19.86
C ALA A 171 10.43 -1.55 -18.47
N PRO A 172 10.81 -2.47 -17.58
CA PRO A 172 11.27 -2.09 -16.25
C PRO A 172 12.62 -1.38 -16.33
N ARG A 173 12.73 -0.24 -15.65
CA ARG A 173 14.00 0.51 -15.51
C ARG A 173 14.97 -0.29 -14.67
N PHE A 174 16.26 -0.24 -15.03
CA PHE A 174 17.30 -0.81 -14.19
C PHE A 174 17.43 -0.06 -12.84
N PRO A 175 17.89 -0.74 -11.77
CA PRO A 175 18.12 -0.09 -10.49
C PRO A 175 19.36 0.82 -10.51
N ALA A 176 19.43 1.75 -9.57
CA ALA A 176 20.66 2.47 -9.30
C ALA A 176 21.63 1.57 -8.51
N ILE A 177 22.91 1.67 -8.82
CA ILE A 177 23.95 0.81 -8.25
C ILE A 177 25.09 1.70 -7.76
N ALA A 178 25.43 1.58 -6.48
CA ALA A 178 26.52 2.33 -5.86
C ALA A 178 27.61 1.41 -5.36
N PHE A 179 28.86 1.78 -5.64
CA PHE A 179 30.04 1.12 -5.12
C PHE A 179 30.67 1.98 -4.02
N PHE A 180 30.98 1.39 -2.87
CA PHE A 180 31.55 2.11 -1.73
C PHE A 180 33.03 1.79 -1.58
N GLN A 181 33.79 2.84 -1.35
CA GLN A 181 35.20 2.78 -1.03
C GLN A 181 35.42 3.39 0.35
N ARG A 182 35.99 2.60 1.27
CA ARG A 182 36.35 3.04 2.61
C ARG A 182 37.79 3.58 2.64
N TRP A 183 38.08 4.39 3.66
CA TRP A 183 39.42 4.91 3.94
C TRP A 183 40.44 3.83 4.37
N GLN A 184 39.99 2.63 4.73
CA GLN A 184 40.90 1.55 5.14
C GLN A 184 41.24 0.66 3.93
N ASN A 185 42.53 0.41 3.74
CA ASN A 185 43.13 -0.10 2.50
C ASN A 185 43.01 -1.62 2.30
N SER A 186 41.94 -2.22 2.80
CA SER A 186 41.60 -3.64 2.56
C SER A 186 40.61 -3.83 1.40
N GLN A 187 40.29 -2.77 0.67
CA GLN A 187 39.34 -2.75 -0.44
C GLN A 187 40.02 -2.40 -1.76
N ALA A 188 39.38 -2.77 -2.87
CA ALA A 188 39.74 -2.27 -4.20
C ALA A 188 39.69 -0.73 -4.23
N TYR A 189 40.74 -0.09 -4.74
CA TYR A 189 40.76 1.36 -4.95
C TYR A 189 40.20 1.67 -6.34
N ILE A 190 39.04 2.34 -6.39
CA ILE A 190 38.26 2.53 -7.61
C ILE A 190 38.83 3.69 -8.43
N MET A 191 39.11 3.44 -9.71
CA MET A 191 39.57 4.43 -10.68
C MET A 191 38.37 5.07 -11.39
N ALA A 192 37.86 6.16 -10.83
CA ALA A 192 36.63 6.80 -11.32
C ALA A 192 36.67 7.28 -12.77
N ALA A 193 37.86 7.60 -13.30
CA ALA A 193 38.03 8.06 -14.68
C ALA A 193 37.76 6.98 -15.75
N GLU A 194 37.74 5.70 -15.35
CA GLU A 194 37.68 4.56 -16.27
C GLU A 194 36.33 3.80 -16.20
N LEU A 195 35.35 4.31 -15.45
CA LEU A 195 34.06 3.63 -15.25
C LEU A 195 33.28 3.53 -16.57
N LYS A 196 32.75 2.33 -16.87
CA LYS A 196 31.98 2.06 -18.10
C LYS A 196 30.61 1.46 -17.78
N CYS A 197 29.61 1.76 -18.60
CA CYS A 197 28.25 1.28 -18.44
C CYS A 197 27.61 1.05 -19.81
N TYR A 198 27.03 -0.12 -20.04
CA TYR A 198 26.33 -0.45 -21.28
C TYR A 198 24.99 -1.10 -20.96
N SER A 199 23.94 -0.74 -21.68
CA SER A 199 22.65 -1.44 -21.66
C SER A 199 22.51 -2.22 -22.97
N GLY A 200 22.61 -3.55 -22.90
CA GLY A 200 22.69 -4.44 -24.05
C GLY A 200 24.13 -4.91 -24.35
N PRO A 201 24.41 -5.39 -25.57
CA PRO A 201 25.76 -5.78 -25.98
C PRO A 201 26.75 -4.63 -25.80
N LYS A 202 27.98 -4.96 -25.37
CA LYS A 202 29.05 -3.97 -25.20
C LYS A 202 29.37 -3.31 -26.54
N ASP A 203 29.23 -1.99 -26.59
CA ASP A 203 29.53 -1.17 -27.75
C ASP A 203 30.00 0.22 -27.30
N ASP A 204 31.29 0.49 -27.48
CA ASP A 204 31.92 1.77 -27.12
C ASP A 204 31.47 2.94 -28.02
N GLY A 205 30.84 2.66 -29.17
CA GLY A 205 30.33 3.65 -30.11
C GLY A 205 28.82 3.90 -29.99
N ALA A 206 28.14 3.27 -29.04
CA ALA A 206 26.70 3.39 -28.88
C ALA A 206 26.30 4.80 -28.43
N ALA A 207 25.11 5.24 -28.85
CA ALA A 207 24.55 6.50 -28.38
C ALA A 207 24.23 6.43 -26.87
N GLN A 208 24.26 7.57 -26.21
CA GLN A 208 23.97 7.67 -24.78
C GLN A 208 22.52 7.28 -24.49
N CYS A 209 22.29 6.43 -23.49
CA CYS A 209 20.96 5.96 -23.11
C CYS A 209 20.03 7.14 -22.80
N SER A 210 20.53 8.20 -22.16
CA SER A 210 19.75 9.40 -21.80
C SER A 210 19.20 10.19 -22.98
N THR A 211 19.74 9.99 -24.20
CA THR A 211 19.27 10.69 -25.41
C THR A 211 18.04 10.04 -26.03
N PHE A 212 17.75 8.79 -25.68
CA PHE A 212 16.59 8.06 -26.20
C PHE A 212 15.33 8.35 -25.37
N SER A 213 14.19 8.36 -26.06
CA SER A 213 12.89 8.11 -25.43
C SER A 213 12.75 6.62 -25.06
N ILE A 214 11.80 6.28 -24.17
CA ILE A 214 11.57 4.87 -23.77
C ILE A 214 11.27 3.96 -24.98
N PRO A 215 10.41 4.35 -25.95
CA PRO A 215 10.17 3.52 -27.13
C PRO A 215 11.43 3.30 -27.97
N GLU A 216 12.20 4.36 -28.24
CA GLU A 216 13.45 4.24 -29.00
C GLU A 216 14.48 3.37 -28.26
N ALA A 217 14.54 3.48 -26.92
CA ALA A 217 15.44 2.68 -26.12
C ALA A 217 15.11 1.19 -26.19
N ILE A 218 13.82 0.82 -26.29
CA ILE A 218 13.38 -0.58 -26.48
C ILE A 218 13.85 -1.11 -27.84
N ASP A 219 13.77 -0.30 -28.89
CA ASP A 219 14.14 -0.68 -30.26
C ASP A 219 15.66 -0.67 -30.52
N ALA A 220 16.42 0.11 -29.74
CA ALA A 220 17.89 0.14 -29.85
C ALA A 220 18.50 -1.24 -29.56
N GLN A 221 19.66 -1.58 -30.11
CA GLN A 221 20.36 -2.81 -29.75
C GLN A 221 21.15 -2.66 -28.44
N SER A 222 21.90 -1.57 -28.35
CA SER A 222 22.73 -1.18 -27.21
C SER A 222 22.64 0.34 -26.98
N CYS A 223 22.91 0.78 -25.76
CA CYS A 223 23.19 2.19 -25.47
C CYS A 223 24.27 2.31 -24.39
N ASP A 224 25.04 3.40 -24.45
CA ASP A 224 26.05 3.76 -23.45
C ASP A 224 25.36 4.48 -22.28
N CYS A 225 25.57 4.02 -21.05
CA CYS A 225 25.06 4.68 -19.84
C CYS A 225 26.20 5.27 -19.00
N GLY A 226 27.36 5.53 -19.61
CA GLY A 226 28.52 6.13 -18.97
C GLY A 226 28.23 7.52 -18.39
N ASP A 227 27.31 8.27 -19.00
CA ASP A 227 26.82 9.56 -18.49
C ASP A 227 26.08 9.48 -17.15
N SER A 228 25.69 8.28 -16.73
CA SER A 228 24.97 8.00 -15.49
C SER A 228 25.91 7.87 -14.27
N TRP A 229 27.22 7.88 -14.49
CA TRP A 229 28.25 7.92 -13.44
C TRP A 229 28.48 9.34 -12.90
N PRO A 230 28.97 9.50 -11.66
CA PRO A 230 29.33 10.81 -11.15
C PRO A 230 30.56 11.35 -11.90
N SER A 231 30.50 12.61 -12.33
CA SER A 231 31.64 13.30 -12.94
C SER A 231 32.85 13.34 -11.99
N THR A 232 34.06 13.24 -12.54
CA THR A 232 35.33 13.35 -11.78
C THR A 232 35.41 14.63 -10.96
N GLU A 233 34.99 15.77 -11.51
CA GLU A 233 34.96 17.06 -10.80
C GLU A 233 34.08 17.02 -9.53
N ARG A 234 32.93 16.34 -9.59
CA ARG A 234 32.04 16.15 -8.43
C ARG A 234 32.70 15.28 -7.35
N LEU A 235 33.45 14.26 -7.76
CA LEU A 235 34.17 13.38 -6.86
C LEU A 235 35.33 14.10 -6.17
N GLU A 236 36.10 14.90 -6.91
CA GLU A 236 37.21 15.71 -6.38
C GLU A 236 36.75 16.74 -5.34
N ARG A 237 35.55 17.29 -5.49
CA ARG A 237 34.94 18.20 -4.50
C ARG A 237 34.42 17.50 -3.22
N GLY A 238 34.52 16.17 -3.13
CA GLY A 238 34.03 15.39 -2.00
C GLY A 238 32.50 15.24 -1.94
N GLY A 239 31.81 15.49 -3.07
CA GLY A 239 30.34 15.53 -3.12
C GLY A 239 29.62 14.18 -2.98
N ASN A 240 30.35 13.07 -2.95
CA ASN A 240 29.81 11.71 -2.83
C ASN A 240 30.34 10.99 -1.59
N THR A 241 30.10 11.58 -0.42
CA THR A 241 30.41 10.95 0.86
C THR A 241 29.12 10.69 1.62
N VAL A 242 29.02 9.52 2.28
CA VAL A 242 27.88 9.17 3.12
C VAL A 242 28.34 8.32 4.30
N GLU A 243 27.58 8.35 5.39
CA GLU A 243 27.81 7.44 6.51
C GLU A 243 27.41 6.01 6.11
N TRP A 244 28.41 5.13 5.99
CA TRP A 244 28.25 3.73 5.65
C TRP A 244 28.81 2.83 6.75
N LEU A 245 27.92 2.09 7.43
CA LEU A 245 28.27 1.22 8.55
C LEU A 245 29.06 1.97 9.65
N GLY A 246 28.55 3.14 10.05
CA GLY A 246 29.08 3.97 11.14
C GLY A 246 30.35 4.77 10.80
N ARG A 247 30.71 4.87 9.52
CA ARG A 247 31.91 5.61 9.06
C ARG A 247 31.64 6.31 7.75
N ASN A 248 32.29 7.46 7.53
CA ASN A 248 32.22 8.13 6.24
C ASN A 248 32.88 7.26 5.17
N ALA A 249 32.16 7.02 4.08
CA ALA A 249 32.65 6.32 2.90
C ALA A 249 32.37 7.15 1.66
N THR A 250 33.29 7.08 0.70
CA THR A 250 33.09 7.64 -0.63
C THR A 250 32.32 6.62 -1.45
N TYR A 251 31.35 7.07 -2.25
CA TYR A 251 30.58 6.18 -3.12
C TYR A 251 30.56 6.63 -4.58
N TYR A 252 30.48 5.66 -5.48
CA TYR A 252 30.41 5.83 -6.93
C TYR A 252 29.09 5.23 -7.39
N ALA A 253 28.09 6.08 -7.62
CA ALA A 253 26.73 5.66 -7.97
C ALA A 253 26.45 5.82 -9.45
N MET A 254 26.19 4.72 -10.14
CA MET A 254 25.56 4.70 -11.46
C MET A 254 24.05 4.84 -11.25
N THR A 255 23.50 6.00 -11.63
CA THR A 255 22.05 6.26 -11.54
C THR A 255 21.46 6.21 -12.95
N PRO A 256 20.84 5.09 -13.36
CA PRO A 256 20.42 4.87 -14.74
C PRO A 256 19.44 5.97 -15.18
N SER A 257 19.46 6.38 -16.45
CA SER A 257 18.44 7.29 -17.00
C SER A 257 17.04 6.65 -17.05
N LEU A 258 16.00 7.42 -17.41
CA LEU A 258 14.63 6.88 -17.55
C LEU A 258 14.51 5.87 -18.71
N SER A 259 15.36 6.00 -19.72
CA SER A 259 15.44 5.17 -20.93
C SER A 259 16.39 3.97 -20.76
N THR A 260 17.14 3.88 -19.65
CA THR A 260 17.94 2.69 -19.33
C THR A 260 17.02 1.58 -18.78
N VAL A 261 16.28 0.94 -19.68
CA VAL A 261 15.28 -0.10 -19.39
C VAL A 261 15.73 -1.48 -19.83
N SER A 262 15.20 -2.51 -19.18
CA SER A 262 15.34 -3.88 -19.64
C SER A 262 14.30 -4.21 -20.72
N LYS A 263 14.71 -4.99 -21.72
CA LYS A 263 13.93 -5.35 -22.91
C LYS A 263 13.40 -6.78 -22.88
N GLY A 264 13.87 -7.58 -21.93
CA GLY A 264 13.42 -8.95 -21.73
C GLY A 264 14.55 -9.86 -21.32
N ALA A 265 14.31 -11.17 -21.43
CA ALA A 265 15.31 -12.18 -21.16
C ALA A 265 16.53 -12.00 -22.08
N GLY A 266 17.73 -12.04 -21.49
CA GLY A 266 18.99 -11.86 -22.22
C GLY A 266 19.42 -10.41 -22.43
N HIS A 267 18.63 -9.42 -21.97
CA HIS A 267 19.07 -8.02 -21.95
C HIS A 267 19.74 -7.70 -20.62
N PHE A 268 21.02 -7.32 -20.68
CA PHE A 268 21.84 -7.03 -19.51
C PHE A 268 22.22 -5.56 -19.45
N LEU A 269 22.34 -5.03 -18.23
CA LEU A 269 23.09 -3.83 -17.94
C LEU A 269 24.48 -4.24 -17.46
N THR A 270 25.51 -3.89 -18.21
CA THR A 270 26.90 -4.22 -17.90
C THR A 270 27.60 -3.00 -17.33
N LEU A 271 28.10 -3.10 -16.09
CA LEU A 271 28.97 -2.11 -15.48
C LEU A 271 30.40 -2.65 -15.44
N GLN A 272 31.38 -1.82 -15.81
CA GLN A 272 32.79 -2.12 -15.58
C GLN A 272 33.38 -1.09 -14.64
N VAL A 273 33.87 -1.57 -13.49
CA VAL A 273 34.50 -0.75 -12.45
C VAL A 273 35.98 -1.10 -12.42
N PHE A 274 36.83 -0.16 -12.83
CA PHE A 274 38.28 -0.36 -12.85
C PHE A 274 38.88 -0.03 -11.49
N PHE A 275 39.87 -0.81 -11.08
CA PHE A 275 40.51 -0.66 -9.78
C PHE A 275 41.97 -1.12 -9.79
N ASN A 276 42.72 -0.64 -8.80
CA ASN A 276 43.98 -1.23 -8.38
C ASN A 276 43.87 -1.70 -6.91
N TYR A 277 44.83 -2.50 -6.47
CA TYR A 277 44.81 -3.09 -5.14
C TYR A 277 46.24 -3.22 -4.61
N ASN A 278 46.43 -2.95 -3.32
CA ASN A 278 47.71 -3.17 -2.65
C ASN A 278 47.58 -4.34 -1.67
N LYS A 279 48.16 -5.48 -2.04
CA LYS A 279 48.04 -6.70 -1.24
C LYS A 279 48.85 -6.60 0.06
N THR A 280 50.04 -5.99 0.03
CA THR A 280 50.90 -5.84 1.22
C THR A 280 50.21 -4.99 2.27
N GLU A 281 49.61 -3.88 1.86
CA GLU A 281 48.88 -2.97 2.72
C GLU A 281 47.58 -3.58 3.25
N SER A 282 46.84 -4.31 2.41
CA SER A 282 45.64 -5.03 2.86
C SER A 282 45.99 -6.11 3.89
N PHE A 283 47.12 -6.80 3.73
CA PHE A 283 47.61 -7.79 4.70
C PHE A 283 48.06 -7.12 6.01
N ALA A 284 48.78 -5.99 5.92
CA ALA A 284 49.18 -5.20 7.09
C ALA A 284 47.98 -4.67 7.89
N ASN A 285 46.85 -4.42 7.23
CA ASN A 285 45.58 -4.02 7.84
C ASN A 285 44.71 -5.20 8.32
N GLU A 286 45.33 -6.38 8.56
CA GLU A 286 44.68 -7.57 9.12
C GLU A 286 43.50 -8.10 8.28
N SER A 287 43.49 -7.85 6.97
CA SER A 287 42.48 -8.45 6.09
C SER A 287 42.62 -9.98 6.11
N LEU A 288 41.52 -10.66 6.43
CA LEU A 288 41.43 -12.13 6.41
C LEU A 288 41.53 -12.73 4.99
N THR A 289 41.40 -11.88 3.96
CA THR A 289 41.41 -12.28 2.56
C THR A 289 42.36 -11.39 1.76
N THR A 290 43.05 -12.02 0.81
CA THR A 290 43.89 -11.33 -0.18
C THR A 290 43.12 -10.96 -1.46
N ALA A 291 41.82 -11.30 -1.51
CA ALA A 291 40.95 -10.91 -2.60
C ALA A 291 40.44 -9.47 -2.38
N PRO A 292 40.48 -8.61 -3.40
CA PRO A 292 40.04 -7.24 -3.30
C PRO A 292 38.51 -7.18 -3.14
N GLY A 293 38.02 -6.81 -1.96
CA GLY A 293 36.58 -6.64 -1.74
C GLY A 293 36.07 -5.26 -2.13
N ILE A 294 34.83 -5.18 -2.62
CA ILE A 294 34.11 -3.92 -2.88
C ILE A 294 32.67 -4.04 -2.38
N TRP A 295 32.20 -3.01 -1.68
CA TRP A 295 30.80 -2.95 -1.24
C TRP A 295 29.94 -2.40 -2.37
N MET A 296 28.82 -3.07 -2.62
CA MET A 296 27.81 -2.67 -3.59
C MET A 296 26.48 -2.44 -2.88
N ALA A 297 25.75 -1.40 -3.27
CA ALA A 297 24.35 -1.21 -2.95
C ALA A 297 23.50 -1.10 -4.22
N ILE A 298 22.29 -1.66 -4.17
CA ILE A 298 21.29 -1.62 -5.24
C ILE A 298 20.02 -0.99 -4.67
N TYR A 299 19.51 0.05 -5.31
CA TYR A 299 18.38 0.84 -4.80
C TYR A 299 17.54 1.44 -5.94
N ASP A 300 16.36 1.94 -5.59
CA ASP A 300 15.48 2.59 -6.56
C ASP A 300 16.09 3.94 -7.01
N PRO A 301 16.31 4.18 -8.31
CA PRO A 301 16.84 5.45 -8.82
C PRO A 301 15.94 6.67 -8.54
N VAL A 302 14.70 6.48 -8.07
CA VAL A 302 13.81 7.55 -7.63
C VAL A 302 14.24 8.15 -6.28
N LEU A 303 15.04 7.43 -5.49
CA LEU A 303 15.57 7.86 -4.20
C LEU A 303 17.05 8.25 -4.33
N GLY A 304 17.48 9.23 -3.52
CA GLY A 304 18.91 9.45 -3.29
C GLY A 304 19.50 8.32 -2.43
N ILE A 305 20.80 8.09 -2.51
CA ILE A 305 21.46 7.04 -1.72
C ILE A 305 21.27 7.26 -0.21
N GLU A 306 21.31 8.52 0.25
CA GLU A 306 21.11 8.89 1.66
C GLU A 306 19.70 8.51 2.14
N ASP A 307 18.68 8.86 1.36
CA ASP A 307 17.29 8.49 1.64
C ASP A 307 17.09 6.97 1.62
N ALA A 308 17.76 6.28 0.68
CA ALA A 308 17.69 4.83 0.57
C ALA A 308 18.33 4.13 1.79
N ILE A 309 19.45 4.65 2.29
CA ILE A 309 20.14 4.18 3.50
C ILE A 309 19.26 4.43 4.73
N ALA A 310 18.80 5.67 4.93
CA ALA A 310 17.96 6.04 6.06
C ALA A 310 16.62 5.30 6.08
N GLY A 311 16.06 5.03 4.89
CA GLY A 311 14.82 4.30 4.72
C GLY A 311 14.95 2.77 4.80
N GLY A 312 16.17 2.22 4.73
CA GLY A 312 16.40 0.78 4.68
C GLY A 312 15.83 0.11 3.43
N THR A 313 15.81 0.82 2.30
CA THR A 313 15.17 0.39 1.04
C THR A 313 16.16 0.02 -0.06
N LEU A 314 17.35 -0.41 0.36
CA LEU A 314 18.42 -0.83 -0.52
C LEU A 314 18.88 -2.25 -0.17
N TYR A 315 19.40 -2.94 -1.16
CA TYR A 315 20.11 -4.20 -0.99
C TYR A 315 21.61 -3.93 -0.95
N THR A 316 22.36 -4.56 -0.05
CA THR A 316 23.83 -4.50 -0.04
C THR A 316 24.51 -5.83 0.03
N ALA A 317 25.68 -5.89 -0.59
CA ALA A 317 26.58 -7.03 -0.51
C ALA A 317 28.03 -6.54 -0.65
N GLN A 318 28.95 -7.26 -0.01
CA GLN A 318 30.36 -7.17 -0.36
C GLN A 318 30.64 -8.22 -1.43
N ILE A 319 31.16 -7.80 -2.58
CA ILE A 319 31.52 -8.69 -3.69
C ILE A 319 33.03 -8.68 -3.90
N ASP A 320 33.54 -9.75 -4.49
CA ASP A 320 34.94 -9.81 -4.93
C ASP A 320 35.10 -8.93 -6.18
N ALA A 321 35.94 -7.91 -6.11
CA ALA A 321 36.20 -7.01 -7.22
C ALA A 321 36.94 -7.74 -8.37
N ASN A 322 37.72 -8.78 -8.06
CA ASN A 322 38.41 -9.58 -9.07
C ASN A 322 37.53 -10.73 -9.59
N SER A 323 36.32 -10.39 -10.03
CA SER A 323 35.35 -11.39 -10.48
C SER A 323 34.48 -10.88 -11.62
N HIS A 324 33.82 -11.83 -12.28
CA HIS A 324 32.63 -11.58 -13.08
C HIS A 324 31.41 -11.86 -12.21
N THR A 325 30.60 -10.84 -11.96
CA THR A 325 29.43 -10.94 -11.08
C THR A 325 28.15 -10.72 -11.88
N VAL A 326 27.23 -11.67 -11.79
CA VAL A 326 25.88 -11.58 -12.37
C VAL A 326 24.88 -11.29 -11.27
N VAL A 327 24.02 -10.30 -11.48
CA VAL A 327 22.99 -9.85 -10.54
C VAL A 327 21.62 -10.01 -11.17
N ASN A 328 20.79 -10.84 -10.56
CA ASN A 328 19.40 -11.03 -10.94
C ASN A 328 18.51 -10.14 -10.07
N ILE A 329 17.68 -9.33 -10.70
CA ILE A 329 16.80 -8.36 -10.07
C ILE A 329 15.35 -8.80 -10.20
N GLY A 330 14.72 -9.16 -9.09
CA GLY A 330 13.28 -9.31 -8.96
C GLY A 330 12.60 -7.98 -8.62
N LEU A 331 11.46 -7.72 -9.26
CA LEU A 331 10.71 -6.48 -9.10
C LEU A 331 9.70 -6.60 -7.95
N LYS A 332 9.94 -5.89 -6.84
CA LYS A 332 8.92 -5.65 -5.81
C LYS A 332 8.74 -4.15 -5.62
N TYR A 333 7.50 -3.68 -5.73
CA TYR A 333 7.17 -2.25 -5.65
C TYR A 333 6.31 -1.99 -4.43
N TYR A 334 6.75 -1.10 -3.56
CA TYR A 334 6.06 -0.75 -2.33
C TYR A 334 5.29 0.55 -2.51
N GLN A 335 3.98 0.49 -2.23
CA GLN A 335 3.10 1.64 -2.18
C GLN A 335 2.72 1.92 -0.73
N TYR A 336 3.42 2.87 -0.11
CA TYR A 336 3.16 3.30 1.25
C TYR A 336 2.02 4.33 1.33
N VAL A 337 1.30 4.37 2.46
CA VAL A 337 0.29 5.40 2.73
C VAL A 337 0.95 6.76 3.03
N SER A 338 2.09 6.75 3.72
CA SER A 338 2.72 7.94 4.31
C SER A 338 4.09 8.30 3.72
N LYS A 339 4.63 7.45 2.83
CA LYS A 339 5.96 7.62 2.23
C LYS A 339 5.88 7.52 0.71
N ARG A 340 6.92 7.98 0.03
CA ARG A 340 7.04 7.84 -1.42
C ARG A 340 7.13 6.37 -1.80
N SER A 341 6.34 5.96 -2.78
CA SER A 341 6.40 4.61 -3.33
C SER A 341 7.71 4.38 -4.09
N ASN A 342 8.29 3.20 -3.92
CA ASN A 342 9.60 2.85 -4.48
C ASN A 342 9.74 1.32 -4.67
N TYR A 343 10.70 0.92 -5.47
CA TYR A 343 11.13 -0.46 -5.61
C TYR A 343 12.03 -0.88 -4.44
N ASN A 344 11.78 -2.09 -3.96
CA ASN A 344 12.68 -2.83 -3.08
C ASN A 344 13.03 -4.12 -3.81
N TYR A 345 14.20 -4.16 -4.42
CA TYR A 345 14.57 -5.23 -5.34
C TYR A 345 14.86 -6.54 -4.62
N ASP A 346 14.37 -7.64 -5.17
CA ASP A 346 14.74 -8.99 -4.74
C ASP A 346 16.00 -9.42 -5.48
N VAL A 347 17.16 -9.36 -4.81
CA VAL A 347 18.46 -9.49 -5.48
C VAL A 347 19.06 -10.87 -5.24
N THR A 348 19.47 -11.53 -6.33
CA THR A 348 20.30 -12.74 -6.27
C THR A 348 21.62 -12.50 -6.99
N ILE A 349 22.73 -12.80 -6.33
CA ILE A 349 24.08 -12.59 -6.86
C ILE A 349 24.74 -13.93 -7.17
N SER A 350 25.38 -14.02 -8.32
CA SER A 350 26.24 -15.14 -8.72
C SER A 350 27.61 -14.61 -9.10
N VAL A 351 28.67 -15.18 -8.53
CA VAL A 351 30.04 -14.68 -8.70
C VAL A 351 30.91 -15.77 -9.32
N ARG A 352 31.71 -15.39 -10.31
CA ARG A 352 32.80 -16.20 -10.84
C ARG A 352 34.11 -15.46 -10.61
N GLN A 353 34.87 -15.92 -9.63
CA GLN A 353 36.15 -15.31 -9.25
C GLN A 353 37.23 -15.60 -10.29
N ASN A 354 38.09 -14.61 -10.51
CA ASN A 354 39.35 -14.81 -11.22
C ASN A 354 40.40 -15.32 -10.23
N LEU A 355 41.21 -16.29 -10.67
CA LEU A 355 42.25 -16.87 -9.81
C LEU A 355 43.54 -16.04 -9.77
N ASP A 356 43.73 -15.15 -10.75
CA ASP A 356 44.94 -14.35 -10.89
C ASP A 356 44.63 -12.87 -10.63
N LEU A 357 45.52 -12.18 -9.91
CA LEU A 357 45.36 -10.80 -9.49
C LEU A 357 46.52 -9.97 -10.07
N VAL A 358 46.29 -9.40 -11.26
CA VAL A 358 47.33 -8.71 -12.03
C VAL A 358 47.44 -7.21 -11.69
N CYS A 359 46.48 -6.68 -10.93
CA CYS A 359 46.43 -5.27 -10.50
C CYS A 359 46.99 -5.03 -9.10
N ASP A 360 47.82 -5.96 -8.61
CA ASP A 360 48.56 -5.77 -7.37
C ASP A 360 49.67 -4.74 -7.62
N VAL A 361 49.56 -3.56 -7.01
CA VAL A 361 50.51 -2.46 -7.23
C VAL A 361 51.91 -2.77 -6.71
N ASP A 362 52.06 -3.81 -5.89
CA ASP A 362 53.35 -4.29 -5.38
C ASP A 362 54.12 -5.15 -6.41
N VAL A 363 53.47 -5.54 -7.52
CA VAL A 363 54.06 -6.40 -8.56
C VAL A 363 54.53 -5.55 -9.75
N GLU A 364 55.75 -5.77 -10.24
CA GLU A 364 56.26 -5.09 -11.44
C GLU A 364 55.40 -5.42 -12.67
N GLY A 365 55.04 -4.38 -13.46
CA GLY A 365 54.23 -4.53 -14.68
C GLY A 365 52.73 -4.65 -14.45
N TRP A 366 52.23 -4.27 -13.28
CA TRP A 366 50.79 -4.25 -12.98
C TRP A 366 49.99 -3.36 -13.95
N TYR A 367 48.72 -3.72 -14.17
CA TYR A 367 47.75 -2.90 -14.89
C TYR A 367 46.39 -2.92 -14.18
N LEU A 368 45.47 -2.05 -14.58
CA LEU A 368 44.16 -1.95 -13.94
C LEU A 368 43.33 -3.23 -14.08
N CYS A 369 42.84 -3.78 -12.96
CA CYS A 369 41.79 -4.78 -12.98
C CYS A 369 40.45 -4.11 -13.23
N HIS A 370 39.46 -4.91 -13.60
CA HIS A 370 38.09 -4.45 -13.61
C HIS A 370 37.14 -5.51 -13.06
N LEU A 371 36.19 -5.06 -12.27
CA LEU A 371 34.99 -5.81 -11.93
C LEU A 371 34.03 -5.67 -13.11
N THR A 372 33.53 -6.78 -13.64
CA THR A 372 32.40 -6.75 -14.58
C THR A 372 31.15 -7.20 -13.84
N LEU A 373 30.16 -6.30 -13.76
CA LEU A 373 28.85 -6.56 -13.18
C LEU A 373 27.80 -6.64 -14.30
N GLU A 374 27.14 -7.76 -14.45
CA GLU A 374 26.02 -7.95 -15.37
C GLU A 374 24.70 -8.02 -14.61
N VAL A 375 23.86 -7.01 -14.78
CA VAL A 375 22.57 -6.91 -14.10
C VAL A 375 21.46 -7.26 -15.08
N GLN A 376 20.59 -8.19 -14.70
CA GLN A 376 19.44 -8.58 -15.49
C GLN A 376 18.15 -8.59 -14.67
N ILE A 377 17.04 -8.34 -15.36
CA ILE A 377 15.68 -8.48 -14.82
C ILE A 377 15.06 -9.71 -15.49
N PRO A 378 15.18 -10.91 -14.89
CA PRO A 378 14.79 -12.16 -15.54
C PRO A 378 13.27 -12.30 -15.73
N SER A 379 12.47 -11.60 -14.93
CA SER A 379 11.01 -11.62 -15.01
C SER A 379 10.46 -10.21 -14.90
N PHE A 380 9.52 -9.89 -15.79
CA PHE A 380 8.83 -8.60 -15.82
C PHE A 380 7.56 -8.62 -14.96
N LEU A 381 7.29 -9.75 -14.31
CA LEU A 381 6.27 -9.84 -13.27
C LEU A 381 6.75 -9.07 -12.05
N ARG A 382 5.99 -8.04 -11.68
CA ARG A 382 6.24 -7.21 -10.51
C ARG A 382 5.23 -7.54 -9.43
N THR A 383 5.72 -7.74 -8.22
CA THR A 383 4.88 -7.83 -7.03
C THR A 383 4.67 -6.43 -6.47
N ILE A 384 3.42 -5.99 -6.37
CA ILE A 384 3.06 -4.73 -5.73
C ILE A 384 2.64 -5.02 -4.30
N VAL A 385 3.34 -4.40 -3.35
CA VAL A 385 3.02 -4.43 -1.92
C VAL A 385 2.34 -3.10 -1.60
N ARG A 386 1.01 -3.12 -1.49
CA ARG A 386 0.22 -1.91 -1.27
C ARG A 386 -0.24 -1.82 0.17
N GLU A 387 0.21 -0.79 0.86
CA GLU A 387 -0.32 -0.44 2.17
C GLU A 387 -1.55 0.43 1.99
N GLU A 388 -2.67 -0.02 2.56
CA GLU A 388 -3.91 0.75 2.59
C GLU A 388 -4.51 0.74 3.99
N ASN A 389 -5.35 1.71 4.30
CA ASN A 389 -6.16 1.62 5.50
C ASN A 389 -7.19 0.50 5.33
N ARG A 390 -7.39 -0.32 6.37
CA ARG A 390 -8.28 -1.48 6.34
C ARG A 390 -9.71 -1.14 5.92
N TYR A 391 -10.17 0.06 6.27
CA TYR A 391 -11.45 0.59 5.83
C TYR A 391 -11.28 1.92 5.12
N HIS A 392 -11.99 2.08 4.01
CA HIS A 392 -12.29 3.37 3.41
C HIS A 392 -13.64 3.89 3.89
N TRP A 393 -13.84 5.20 3.81
CA TRP A 393 -15.10 5.85 4.20
C TRP A 393 -16.31 5.25 3.45
N SER A 394 -16.12 4.87 2.17
CA SER A 394 -17.16 4.24 1.35
C SER A 394 -17.58 2.88 1.89
N SER A 395 -16.64 2.07 2.36
CA SER A 395 -16.89 0.78 3.00
C SER A 395 -17.68 0.95 4.29
N VAL A 396 -17.32 1.95 5.11
CA VAL A 396 -18.04 2.24 6.36
C VAL A 396 -19.49 2.67 6.08
N VAL A 397 -19.74 3.50 5.06
CA VAL A 397 -21.09 3.92 4.68
C VAL A 397 -21.91 2.73 4.18
N ALA A 398 -21.32 1.82 3.40
CA ALA A 398 -21.99 0.61 2.94
C ALA A 398 -22.41 -0.29 4.12
N ASP A 399 -21.50 -0.53 5.07
CA ASP A 399 -21.79 -1.29 6.29
C ASP A 399 -22.88 -0.60 7.13
N ALA A 400 -22.77 0.71 7.34
CA ALA A 400 -23.77 1.49 8.08
C ALA A 400 -25.16 1.36 7.44
N GLY A 401 -25.26 1.35 6.11
CA GLY A 401 -26.52 1.10 5.40
C GLY A 401 -27.13 -0.27 5.75
N ALA A 402 -26.32 -1.32 5.80
CA ALA A 402 -26.76 -2.67 6.15
C ALA A 402 -27.25 -2.76 7.60
N TYR A 403 -26.50 -2.19 8.56
CA TYR A 403 -26.90 -2.17 9.98
C TYR A 403 -28.13 -1.30 10.21
N PHE A 404 -28.31 -0.21 9.45
CA PHE A 404 -29.50 0.63 9.55
C PHE A 404 -30.75 -0.12 9.13
N ALA A 405 -30.70 -0.90 8.05
CA ALA A 405 -31.80 -1.76 7.63
C ALA A 405 -32.16 -2.80 8.71
N LEU A 406 -31.16 -3.40 9.36
CA LEU A 406 -31.38 -4.31 10.49
C LEU A 406 -32.07 -3.60 11.67
N VAL A 407 -31.62 -2.40 12.01
CA VAL A 407 -32.23 -1.59 13.08
C VAL A 407 -33.69 -1.24 12.77
N GLN A 408 -34.00 -0.87 11.52
CA GLN A 408 -35.38 -0.61 11.11
C GLN A 408 -36.25 -1.85 11.29
N PHE A 409 -35.76 -3.02 10.85
CA PHE A 409 -36.48 -4.28 11.00
C PHE A 409 -36.74 -4.64 12.47
N LEU A 410 -35.74 -4.50 13.34
CA LEU A 410 -35.90 -4.72 14.78
C LEU A 410 -36.91 -3.73 15.39
N SER A 411 -36.88 -2.47 14.96
CA SER A 411 -37.80 -1.45 15.45
C SER A 411 -39.25 -1.75 15.08
N TRP A 412 -39.50 -2.35 13.90
CA TRP A 412 -40.83 -2.81 13.50
C TRP A 412 -41.36 -3.93 14.39
N ILE A 413 -40.50 -4.86 14.78
CA ILE A 413 -40.86 -5.95 15.69
C ILE A 413 -41.20 -5.39 17.07
N PHE A 414 -40.33 -4.55 17.64
CA PHE A 414 -40.51 -4.04 19.01
C PHE A 414 -41.64 -3.01 19.15
N SER A 415 -41.95 -2.26 18.09
CA SER A 415 -43.09 -1.34 18.07
C SER A 415 -44.44 -2.05 17.81
N GLY A 416 -44.41 -3.35 17.49
CA GLY A 416 -45.60 -4.11 17.10
C GLY A 416 -46.15 -3.73 15.72
N SER A 417 -45.40 -2.99 14.91
CA SER A 417 -45.81 -2.66 13.54
C SER A 417 -45.70 -3.86 12.59
N ALA A 418 -44.90 -4.88 12.95
CA ALA A 418 -44.73 -6.10 12.16
C ALA A 418 -45.88 -7.12 12.28
N TRP A 419 -46.80 -6.95 13.25
CA TRP A 419 -47.82 -7.95 13.60
C TRP A 419 -49.25 -7.58 13.20
N ASN A 420 -49.41 -6.57 12.34
CA ASN A 420 -50.67 -6.22 11.66
C ASN A 420 -50.50 -6.46 10.16
#